data_AF-A0A2N2K0G3-F1
#
_entry.id   AF-A0A2N2K0G3-F1
#
_cell.length_a   1.000
_cell.length_b   1.000
_cell.length_c   1.000
_cell.angle_alpha   90.00
_cell.angle_beta   90.00
_cell.angle_gamma   90.00
#
_symmetry.space_group_name_H-M   'P 1'
#
loop_
_entity.id
_entity.type
_entity.pdbx_description
1 polymer ?
#
loop_
_entity_poly.entity_id
_entity_poly.type
_entity_poly.pdbx_seq_one_letter_code
_entity_poly.pdbx_strand_id
1 'polypeptide(L)'
;MENPLDPARLEQPQLALEDLTGLIVIDEIQRLPDFFPLLRYLVDQGKSRKFVILGSASRDLIRQSSESLAGRIDAPRLTRSMKPAR
;
A
#
# COMPACT_ATOMS: atom_id res chain seq x y z
N MET A 1 -6.48 -15.36 -15.70
CA MET A 1 -6.86 -14.22 -16.57
C MET A 1 -7.13 -13.05 -15.66
N GLU A 2 -6.44 -11.93 -15.88
CA GLU A 2 -6.69 -10.68 -15.15
C GLU A 2 -8.14 -10.23 -15.38
N ASN A 3 -8.82 -9.82 -14.31
CA ASN A 3 -10.21 -9.38 -14.39
C ASN A 3 -10.25 -7.98 -15.02
N PRO A 4 -10.88 -7.78 -16.20
CA PRO A 4 -10.91 -6.49 -16.89
C PRO A 4 -11.66 -5.37 -16.14
N LEU A 5 -12.25 -5.64 -14.97
CA LEU A 5 -12.85 -4.65 -14.08
C LEU A 5 -11.84 -3.84 -13.23
N ASP A 6 -10.56 -4.23 -13.20
CA ASP A 6 -9.57 -3.65 -12.28
C ASP A 6 -9.12 -2.21 -12.58
N PRO A 7 -8.80 -1.83 -13.84
CA PRO A 7 -8.28 -0.49 -14.10
C PRO A 7 -9.33 0.60 -13.90
N ALA A 8 -10.57 0.35 -14.32
CA ALA A 8 -11.67 1.33 -14.26
C ALA A 8 -12.11 1.65 -12.81
N ARG A 9 -11.96 0.70 -11.87
CA ARG A 9 -12.24 0.96 -10.45
C ARG A 9 -11.16 1.83 -9.79
N LEU A 10 -9.95 1.84 -10.33
CA LEU A 10 -8.84 2.66 -9.83
C LEU A 10 -8.78 4.05 -10.46
N GLU A 11 -9.64 4.38 -11.44
CA GLU A 11 -9.84 5.76 -11.91
C GLU A 11 -10.42 6.65 -10.80
N GLN A 12 -11.23 6.07 -9.91
CA GLN A 12 -11.79 6.73 -8.73
C GLN A 12 -11.41 5.96 -7.45
N PRO A 13 -10.12 6.01 -7.07
CA PRO A 13 -9.57 5.13 -6.06
C PRO A 13 -10.15 5.39 -4.66
N GLN A 14 -10.55 6.62 -4.38
CA GLN A 14 -11.23 6.97 -3.14
C GLN A 14 -12.56 6.22 -3.02
N LEU A 15 -13.41 6.28 -4.06
CA LEU A 15 -14.72 5.63 -4.04
C LEU A 15 -14.61 4.10 -3.89
N ALA A 16 -13.56 3.52 -4.48
CA ALA A 16 -13.29 2.08 -4.37
C ALA A 16 -12.86 1.64 -2.96
N LEU A 17 -12.19 2.51 -2.20
CA LEU A 17 -11.59 2.18 -0.90
C LEU A 17 -12.34 2.75 0.30
N GLU A 18 -13.16 3.78 0.10
CA GLU A 18 -13.74 4.59 1.18
C GLU A 18 -14.62 3.77 2.13
N ASP A 19 -15.42 2.85 1.60
CA ASP A 19 -16.35 2.02 2.37
C ASP A 19 -15.79 0.64 2.73
N LEU A 20 -14.57 0.32 2.30
CA LEU A 20 -13.92 -0.92 2.69
C LEU A 20 -13.56 -0.90 4.19
N THR A 21 -13.75 -2.07 4.80
CA THR A 21 -13.41 -2.33 6.21
C THR A 21 -12.58 -3.63 6.30
N GLY A 22 -11.91 -3.83 7.43
CA GLY A 22 -11.02 -4.97 7.65
C GLY A 22 -9.63 -4.79 7.03
N LEU A 23 -9.03 -5.89 6.56
CA LEU A 23 -7.69 -5.89 5.97
C LEU A 23 -7.80 -5.67 4.46
N ILE A 24 -7.20 -4.60 3.97
CA ILE A 24 -7.18 -4.24 2.55
C ILE A 24 -5.74 -4.37 2.07
N VAL A 25 -5.51 -5.24 1.08
CA VAL A 25 -4.18 -5.46 0.50
C VAL A 25 -4.11 -4.72 -0.83
N ILE A 26 -3.09 -3.89 -1.01
CA ILE A 26 -2.81 -3.19 -2.27
C ILE A 26 -1.47 -3.70 -2.77
N ASP A 27 -1.48 -4.41 -3.89
CA ASP A 27 -0.27 -4.90 -4.54
C ASP A 27 0.19 -3.96 -5.64
N GLU A 28 1.48 -4.02 -5.98
CA GLU A 28 2.09 -3.21 -7.04
C GLU A 28 1.87 -1.69 -6.88
N ILE A 29 1.80 -1.19 -5.63
CA ILE A 29 1.51 0.23 -5.32
C ILE A 29 2.45 1.21 -6.04
N GLN A 30 3.67 0.78 -6.42
CA GLN A 30 4.63 1.61 -7.15
C GLN A 30 4.10 2.11 -8.50
N ARG A 31 3.05 1.47 -9.05
CA ARG A 31 2.37 1.94 -10.26
C ARG A 31 1.47 3.14 -10.01
N LEU A 32 1.16 3.44 -8.74
CA LEU A 32 0.25 4.48 -8.28
C LEU A 32 0.90 5.31 -7.16
N PRO A 33 2.01 6.03 -7.41
CA PRO A 33 2.73 6.79 -6.37
C PRO A 33 1.87 7.85 -5.66
N ASP A 34 0.88 8.42 -6.35
CA ASP A 34 -0.02 9.43 -5.78
C ASP A 34 -1.09 8.86 -4.83
N PHE A 35 -1.09 7.54 -4.57
CA PHE A 35 -2.01 6.91 -3.62
C PHE A 35 -1.66 7.17 -2.16
N PHE A 36 -0.40 7.45 -1.83
CA PHE A 36 0.01 7.55 -0.42
C PHE A 36 -0.74 8.63 0.38
N PRO A 37 -0.97 9.84 -0.16
CA PRO A 37 -1.83 10.84 0.49
C PRO A 37 -3.26 10.35 0.70
N LEU A 38 -3.84 9.62 -0.27
CA LEU A 38 -5.17 9.05 -0.13
C LEU A 38 -5.20 7.99 0.98
N LEU A 39 -4.23 7.08 1.03
CA LEU A 39 -4.16 6.06 2.09
C LEU A 39 -4.01 6.70 3.47
N ARG A 40 -3.23 7.78 3.59
CA ARG A 40 -3.14 8.58 4.81
C ARG A 40 -4.51 9.11 5.22
N TYR A 41 -5.20 9.79 4.31
CA TYR A 41 -6.54 10.33 4.56
C TYR A 41 -7.50 9.22 5.02
N LEU A 42 -7.49 8.08 4.33
CA LEU A 42 -8.35 6.95 4.64
C LEU A 42 -8.05 6.33 6.02
N VAL A 43 -6.79 6.16 6.38
CA VAL A 43 -6.40 5.68 7.72
C VAL A 43 -6.84 6.67 8.81
N ASP A 44 -6.68 7.97 8.56
CA ASP A 44 -7.02 9.02 9.52
C ASP A 44 -8.54 9.14 9.80
N GLN A 45 -9.41 8.55 8.97
CA GLN A 45 -10.87 8.53 9.20
C GLN A 45 -11.31 7.68 10.41
N GLY A 46 -10.43 6.86 10.98
CA GLY A 46 -10.77 6.04 12.15
C GLY A 46 -11.76 4.88 11.89
N LYS A 47 -12.08 4.59 10.62
CA LYS A 47 -12.82 3.37 10.25
C LYS A 47 -12.00 2.14 10.66
N SER A 48 -12.66 1.02 10.98
CA SER A 48 -12.00 -0.26 11.27
C SER A 48 -11.43 -0.86 9.98
N ARG A 49 -10.30 -0.32 9.51
CA ARG A 49 -9.58 -0.77 8.33
C ARG A 49 -8.07 -0.70 8.53
N LYS A 50 -7.35 -1.63 7.90
CA LYS A 50 -5.89 -1.69 7.86
C LYS A 50 -5.46 -1.91 6.43
N PHE A 51 -4.45 -1.17 6.00
CA PHE A 51 -3.87 -1.33 4.67
C PHE A 51 -2.55 -2.09 4.77
N VAL A 52 -2.39 -3.11 3.92
CA VAL A 52 -1.12 -3.75 3.66
C VAL A 52 -0.70 -3.37 2.26
N ILE A 53 0.44 -2.72 2.17
CA ILE A 53 0.98 -2.21 0.92
C ILE A 53 2.09 -3.16 0.48
N LEU A 54 1.90 -3.77 -0.68
CA LEU A 54 2.85 -4.65 -1.34
C LEU A 54 3.34 -3.99 -2.63
N GLY A 55 4.57 -4.33 -3.00
CA GLY A 55 5.19 -3.80 -4.19
C GLY A 55 6.62 -4.28 -4.30
N SER A 56 7.15 -4.25 -5.53
CA SER A 56 8.59 -4.44 -5.72
C SER A 56 9.32 -3.38 -4.90
N ALA A 57 10.24 -3.82 -4.03
CA ALA A 57 10.91 -3.00 -3.03
C ALA A 57 11.90 -1.99 -3.66
N SER A 58 11.41 -1.09 -4.51
CA SER A 58 12.18 0.03 -5.01
C SER A 58 12.50 0.97 -3.84
N ARG A 59 13.70 1.55 -3.85
CA ARG A 59 14.10 2.52 -2.82
C ARG A 59 13.13 3.71 -2.77
N ASP A 60 12.57 4.08 -3.91
CA ASP A 60 11.61 5.16 -4.04
C ASP A 60 10.30 4.84 -3.32
N LEU A 61 9.83 3.59 -3.41
CA LEU A 61 8.63 3.14 -2.72
C LEU A 61 8.78 3.29 -1.20
N ILE A 62 9.90 2.83 -0.66
CA ILE A 62 10.21 2.90 0.78
C ILE A 62 10.32 4.36 1.23
N ARG A 63 10.96 5.22 0.43
CA ARG A 63 11.14 6.64 0.76
C ARG A 63 9.79 7.37 0.77
N GLN A 64 9.01 7.20 -0.28
CA GLN A 64 7.73 7.87 -0.47
C GLN A 64 6.69 7.43 0.57
N SER A 65 6.65 6.14 0.91
CA SER A 65 5.77 5.62 1.97
C SER A 65 6.16 6.17 3.34
N SER A 66 7.46 6.27 3.61
CA SER A 66 7.98 6.79 4.89
C SER A 66 7.68 8.27 5.07
N GLU A 67 7.81 9.07 4.01
CA GLU A 67 7.49 10.52 4.04
C GLU A 67 5.98 10.76 4.17
N SER A 68 5.17 10.02 3.41
CA SER A 68 3.73 10.29 3.33
C SER A 68 2.94 9.67 4.49
N LEU A 69 3.38 8.53 5.02
CA LEU A 69 2.70 7.77 6.08
C LEU A 69 3.49 7.73 7.40
N ALA A 70 4.37 8.71 7.62
CA ALA A 70 5.15 8.84 8.85
C ALA A 70 4.27 8.68 10.11
N GLY A 71 4.70 7.81 11.03
CA GLY A 71 4.02 7.52 12.29
C GLY A 71 2.74 6.69 12.17
N ARG A 72 2.39 6.20 10.97
CA ARG A 72 1.17 5.38 10.70
C ARG A 72 1.48 4.02 10.10
N ILE A 73 2.70 3.81 9.63
CA ILE A 73 3.16 2.53 9.10
C ILE A 73 3.97 1.78 10.16
N ASP A 74 3.78 0.46 10.17
CA ASP A 74 4.67 -0.46 10.85
C ASP A 74 5.34 -1.30 9.77
N ALA A 75 6.62 -1.07 9.53
CA ALA A 75 7.37 -1.75 8.48
C ALA A 75 8.15 -2.93 9.12
N PRO A 76 7.67 -4.19 8.99
CA PRO A 76 8.44 -5.32 9.48
C PRO A 76 9.78 -5.37 8.76
N ARG A 77 10.87 -5.28 9.52
CA ARG A 77 12.22 -5.34 8.98
C ARG A 77 12.47 -6.71 8.37
N LEU A 78 12.28 -6.84 7.06
CA LEU A 78 12.65 -8.03 6.29
C LEU A 78 14.17 -8.16 6.30
N THR A 79 14.69 -8.88 7.30
CA THR A 79 16.11 -9.16 7.41
C THR A 79 16.41 -10.29 6.44
N ARG A 80 17.00 -9.96 5.28
CA ARG A 80 17.40 -10.93 4.27
C ARG A 80 18.58 -11.74 4.83
N SER A 81 18.32 -12.86 5.50
CA SER A 81 19.36 -13.81 5.88
C SER A 81 19.77 -14.61 4.65
N MET A 82 20.68 -14.07 3.85
CA MET A 82 21.45 -14.88 2.91
C MET A 82 22.58 -15.53 3.69
N LYS A 83 22.37 -16.75 4.21
CA LYS A 83 23.49 -17.63 4.53
C LYS A 83 24.04 -18.16 3.20
N PRO A 84 25.34 -18.00 2.90
CA PRO A 84 25.93 -18.67 1.75
C PRO A 84 25.85 -20.18 1.99
N ALA A 85 25.35 -20.92 0.99
CA ALA A 85 25.51 -22.36 0.94
C ALA A 85 27.02 -22.65 0.92
N ARG A 86 27.46 -23.49 1.86
CA ARG A 86 28.82 -24.03 1.87
C ARG A 86 29.03 -24.96 0.68
#